data_AF-A0A8B7Y5H3-F1
#
_entry.id   AF-A0A8B7Y5H3-F1
#
_cell.length_a   1.000
_cell.length_b   1.000
_cell.length_c   1.000
_cell.angle_alpha   90.00
_cell.angle_beta   90.00
_cell.angle_gamma   90.00
#
_symmetry.space_group_name_H-M   'P 1'
#
loop_
_entity.id
_entity.type
_entity.pdbx_description
1 polymer ?
#
loop_
_entity_poly.entity_id
_entity_poly.type
_entity_poly.pdbx_seq_one_letter_code
_entity_poly.pdbx_strand_id
1 'polypeptide(L)'
;MDQSLKPLVPPSSGVPAQESGCSNKVLESLDRLEGTLKEIEKTCQSKDAEVWHKPRKDGRKIYARVRCNVIRVGEIDTVKQEFSAEIYLAVTWKEPSVKGLTREDVDWEEQWNPCVYFFNAMSIDKMVCKHNVIYPEGEPDGIPDAQVSYRMKATFKASMKLHDFPFDQQELTIKLMSDWPFTDVEFVKDMNIKDSIRLDTFTADEEWVLSKHVVAQPVLEDKAKTGSHRQYPLYYLSMHVRRKSGFYLWNVALILMLILMLCFTCFAVSPEEPADRLSVTVTLLLTAIAFKYVVSQSLPTISYLTLLDKYVLCGLILQCLIVSQNAVASLFDPQDLALFDIISICVLATLVLLVQIIFILASAVKSRRVTSKLQKHTKQYTELCDQINQSWQARQQQLKDREKEKNEQYTGEKLPAPTMEQTDMTLFVGDIPAQSSNL
;
A
#
# COMPACT_ATOMS: atom_id res chain seq x y z
N MET A 1 -95.49 -4.69 -9.94
CA MET A 1 -95.39 -5.12 -11.35
C MET A 1 -93.91 -5.26 -11.62
N ASP A 2 -93.31 -6.42 -11.83
CA ASP A 2 -93.87 -7.72 -12.16
C ASP A 2 -92.87 -8.83 -11.81
N GLN A 3 -93.46 -9.93 -11.36
CA GLN A 3 -93.11 -11.34 -11.44
C GLN A 3 -91.64 -11.80 -11.56
N SER A 4 -91.27 -12.62 -10.56
CA SER A 4 -90.38 -13.76 -10.68
C SER A 4 -90.77 -14.71 -11.81
N LEU A 5 -89.80 -15.25 -12.54
CA LEU A 5 -89.70 -16.69 -12.87
C LEU A 5 -88.34 -17.00 -13.56
N LYS A 6 -87.57 -17.88 -12.92
CA LYS A 6 -86.52 -18.75 -13.50
C LYS A 6 -87.13 -19.68 -14.59
N PRO A 7 -86.39 -20.56 -15.30
CA PRO A 7 -84.92 -20.77 -15.45
C PRO A 7 -84.52 -20.99 -16.95
N LEU A 8 -83.25 -21.28 -17.26
CA LEU A 8 -82.77 -22.36 -18.18
C LEU A 8 -81.34 -22.11 -18.72
N VAL A 9 -80.46 -23.06 -18.42
CA VAL A 9 -79.21 -23.44 -19.13
C VAL A 9 -79.55 -24.80 -19.79
N PRO A 10 -78.95 -25.32 -20.90
CA PRO A 10 -77.73 -24.98 -21.71
C PRO A 10 -78.08 -24.77 -23.22
N PRO A 11 -77.17 -24.77 -24.26
CA PRO A 11 -75.83 -25.33 -24.35
C PRO A 11 -74.72 -24.54 -25.10
N SER A 12 -73.55 -25.15 -25.01
CA SER A 12 -72.28 -24.95 -25.74
C SER A 12 -72.40 -24.63 -27.23
N SER A 13 -71.64 -23.63 -27.70
CA SER A 13 -70.51 -23.81 -28.65
C SER A 13 -70.01 -22.47 -29.18
N GLY A 14 -68.69 -22.27 -29.17
CA GLY A 14 -68.00 -21.42 -30.16
C GLY A 14 -67.39 -20.12 -29.66
N VAL A 15 -66.20 -20.19 -29.04
CA VAL A 15 -65.24 -19.07 -29.05
C VAL A 15 -64.17 -19.39 -30.09
N PRO A 16 -63.85 -18.48 -31.03
CA PRO A 16 -63.05 -18.78 -32.22
C PRO A 16 -61.54 -18.85 -31.94
N ALA A 17 -60.87 -19.62 -32.80
CA ALA A 17 -59.45 -19.88 -32.83
C ALA A 17 -58.59 -18.63 -33.10
N GLN A 18 -58.29 -17.86 -32.06
CA GLN A 18 -57.38 -16.70 -32.16
C GLN A 18 -56.24 -16.70 -31.11
N GLU A 19 -56.28 -17.59 -30.10
CA GLU A 19 -55.24 -17.67 -29.06
C GLU A 19 -54.04 -18.57 -29.45
N SER A 20 -54.22 -19.54 -30.34
CA SER A 20 -53.13 -20.45 -30.74
C SER A 20 -52.07 -19.78 -31.63
N GLY A 21 -52.46 -18.75 -32.40
CA GLY A 21 -51.54 -18.03 -33.29
C GLY A 21 -50.60 -17.06 -32.57
N CYS A 22 -51.00 -16.52 -31.42
CA CYS A 22 -50.16 -15.62 -30.63
C CYS A 22 -49.11 -16.41 -29.81
N SER A 23 -49.53 -17.52 -29.20
CA SER A 23 -48.62 -18.40 -28.45
C SER A 23 -47.54 -19.01 -29.35
N ASN A 24 -47.91 -19.43 -30.57
CA ASN A 24 -46.94 -19.98 -31.52
C ASN A 24 -45.95 -18.92 -32.03
N LYS A 25 -46.39 -17.68 -32.26
CA LYS A 25 -45.48 -16.58 -32.64
C LYS A 25 -44.52 -16.20 -31.51
N VAL A 26 -44.97 -16.25 -30.26
CA VAL A 26 -44.12 -16.02 -29.10
C VAL A 26 -43.10 -17.15 -28.95
N LEU A 27 -43.52 -18.41 -29.09
CA LEU A 27 -42.62 -19.57 -29.10
C LEU A 27 -41.58 -19.51 -30.23
N GLU A 28 -41.99 -19.18 -31.45
CA GLU A 28 -41.06 -18.98 -32.56
C GLU A 28 -40.07 -17.82 -32.30
N SER A 29 -40.53 -16.74 -31.67
CA SER A 29 -39.65 -15.62 -31.31
C SER A 29 -38.66 -15.98 -30.20
N LEU A 30 -39.05 -16.85 -29.26
CA LEU A 30 -38.20 -17.35 -28.19
C LEU A 30 -37.16 -18.35 -28.74
N ASP A 31 -37.57 -19.27 -29.62
CA ASP A 31 -36.64 -20.19 -30.30
C ASP A 31 -35.64 -19.42 -31.18
N ARG A 32 -36.10 -18.36 -31.83
CA ARG A 32 -35.22 -17.48 -32.62
C ARG A 32 -34.25 -16.71 -31.72
N LEU A 33 -34.70 -16.23 -30.56
CA LEU A 33 -33.85 -15.58 -29.57
C LEU A 33 -32.82 -16.56 -28.99
N GLU A 34 -33.23 -17.79 -28.65
CA GLU A 34 -32.33 -18.84 -28.16
C GLU A 34 -31.33 -19.25 -29.23
N GLY A 35 -31.74 -19.32 -30.49
CA GLY A 35 -30.86 -19.52 -31.65
C GLY A 35 -29.84 -18.41 -31.79
N THR A 36 -30.27 -17.14 -31.74
CA THR A 36 -29.35 -15.99 -31.80
C THR A 36 -28.43 -15.91 -30.58
N LEU A 37 -28.90 -16.29 -29.39
CA LEU A 37 -28.07 -16.35 -28.18
C LEU A 37 -27.00 -17.44 -28.32
N LYS A 38 -27.36 -18.63 -28.79
CA LYS A 38 -26.40 -19.72 -29.06
C LYS A 38 -25.41 -19.34 -30.14
N GLU A 39 -25.84 -18.58 -31.16
CA GLU A 39 -24.98 -18.11 -32.24
C GLU A 39 -24.04 -16.98 -31.79
N ILE A 40 -24.53 -16.05 -30.96
CA ILE A 40 -23.70 -15.04 -30.28
C ILE A 40 -22.72 -15.72 -29.34
N GLU A 41 -23.16 -16.69 -28.54
CA GLU A 41 -22.31 -17.46 -27.63
C GLU A 41 -21.24 -18.23 -28.41
N LYS A 42 -21.60 -18.88 -29.52
CA LYS A 42 -20.64 -19.50 -30.44
C LYS A 42 -19.67 -18.49 -31.04
N THR A 43 -20.15 -17.31 -31.46
CA THR A 43 -19.32 -16.27 -32.08
C THR A 43 -18.38 -15.61 -31.07
N CYS A 44 -18.82 -15.49 -29.81
CA CYS A 44 -18.00 -15.05 -28.68
C CYS A 44 -16.99 -16.12 -28.25
N GLN A 45 -17.29 -17.41 -28.42
CA GLN A 45 -16.36 -18.51 -28.15
C GLN A 45 -15.40 -18.80 -29.34
N SER A 46 -15.82 -18.53 -30.58
CA SER A 46 -15.09 -18.90 -31.81
C SER A 46 -14.21 -17.78 -32.38
N LYS A 47 -14.44 -16.53 -31.98
CA LYS A 47 -13.31 -15.61 -31.98
C LYS A 47 -12.38 -16.16 -30.93
N ASP A 48 -11.22 -16.66 -31.34
CA ASP A 48 -10.03 -16.53 -30.52
C ASP A 48 -10.08 -15.09 -30.01
N ALA A 49 -10.61 -14.92 -28.80
CA ALA A 49 -10.61 -13.65 -28.13
C ALA A 49 -9.18 -13.16 -28.25
N GLU A 50 -8.95 -11.86 -28.36
CA GLU A 50 -7.61 -11.34 -28.11
C GLU A 50 -7.24 -11.81 -26.69
N VAL A 51 -6.58 -12.96 -26.62
CA VAL A 51 -6.13 -13.57 -25.39
C VAL A 51 -4.94 -12.71 -25.06
N TRP A 52 -5.19 -11.68 -24.26
CA TRP A 52 -4.18 -10.70 -23.85
C TRP A 52 -2.89 -11.41 -23.38
N HIS A 53 -3.03 -12.60 -22.77
CA HIS A 53 -1.93 -13.43 -22.29
C HIS A 53 -2.14 -14.91 -22.59
N LYS A 54 -1.18 -15.58 -23.25
CA LYS A 54 -1.24 -17.03 -23.53
C LYS A 54 -1.34 -17.81 -22.21
N PRO A 55 -2.40 -18.63 -21.98
CA PRO A 55 -2.53 -19.42 -20.77
C PRO A 55 -1.45 -20.50 -20.72
N ARG A 56 -1.04 -20.87 -19.51
CA ARG A 56 -0.01 -21.88 -19.31
C ARG A 56 -0.51 -23.27 -19.68
N LYS A 57 0.30 -24.03 -20.40
CA LYS A 57 -0.02 -25.39 -20.88
C LYS A 57 -0.20 -26.43 -19.76
N ASP A 58 0.45 -26.24 -18.62
CA ASP A 58 0.52 -27.23 -17.52
C ASP A 58 -0.63 -27.10 -16.50
N GLY A 59 -1.44 -26.02 -16.55
CA GLY A 59 -2.61 -25.81 -15.68
C GLY A 59 -2.32 -25.71 -14.16
N ARG A 60 -1.06 -25.77 -13.74
CA ARG A 60 -0.65 -25.70 -12.33
C ARG A 60 -0.63 -24.26 -11.82
N LYS A 61 -1.13 -24.09 -10.60
CA LYS A 61 -1.03 -22.84 -9.84
C LYS A 61 0.44 -22.42 -9.64
N ILE A 62 0.71 -21.14 -9.83
CA ILE A 62 2.05 -20.55 -9.79
C ILE A 62 2.18 -19.70 -8.54
N TYR A 63 3.22 -20.00 -7.76
CA TYR A 63 3.63 -19.18 -6.64
C TYR A 63 4.69 -18.19 -7.12
N ALA A 64 4.27 -16.96 -7.35
CA ALA A 64 5.15 -15.86 -7.75
C ALA A 64 5.80 -15.26 -6.51
N ARG A 65 7.09 -15.56 -6.30
CA ARG A 65 7.88 -15.01 -5.20
C ARG A 65 8.24 -13.56 -5.51
N VAL A 66 7.83 -12.65 -4.64
CA VAL A 66 8.08 -11.21 -4.78
C VAL A 66 9.17 -10.79 -3.82
N ARG A 67 10.17 -10.09 -4.35
CA ARG A 67 11.25 -9.42 -3.62
C ARG A 67 11.19 -7.93 -3.92
N CYS A 68 11.29 -7.09 -2.89
CA CYS A 68 11.31 -5.65 -3.04
C CYS A 68 12.52 -5.00 -2.38
N ASN A 69 13.15 -4.10 -3.12
CA ASN A 69 14.10 -3.12 -2.59
C ASN A 69 13.59 -1.72 -2.88
N VAL A 70 13.31 -0.97 -1.81
CA VAL A 70 12.99 0.45 -1.93
C VAL A 70 14.30 1.22 -2.01
N ILE A 71 14.60 1.66 -3.24
CA ILE A 71 15.84 2.35 -3.59
C ILE A 71 15.82 3.77 -3.02
N ARG A 72 14.68 4.46 -3.12
CA ARG A 72 14.47 5.83 -2.63
C ARG A 72 12.98 6.08 -2.41
N VAL A 73 12.64 6.74 -1.32
CA VAL A 73 11.32 7.36 -1.13
C VAL A 73 11.49 8.86 -1.35
N GLY A 74 10.75 9.40 -2.30
CA GLY A 74 10.81 10.80 -2.69
C GLY A 74 9.87 11.67 -1.87
N GLU A 75 9.27 12.66 -2.52
CA GLU A 75 8.32 13.58 -1.93
C GLU A 75 6.98 12.89 -1.61
N ILE A 76 6.37 13.31 -0.50
CA ILE A 76 5.07 12.86 -0.01
C ILE A 76 4.14 14.07 -0.05
N ASP A 77 3.23 14.12 -1.02
CA ASP A 77 2.24 15.18 -1.15
C ASP A 77 0.98 14.81 -0.35
N THR A 78 0.82 15.47 0.79
CA THR A 78 -0.33 15.25 1.67
C THR A 78 -1.63 15.83 1.11
N VAL A 79 -1.54 16.88 0.28
CA VAL A 79 -2.70 17.56 -0.33
C VAL A 79 -3.25 16.69 -1.45
N LYS A 80 -2.38 16.21 -2.35
CA LYS A 80 -2.77 15.30 -3.44
C LYS A 80 -2.94 13.86 -2.99
N GLN A 81 -2.50 13.50 -1.78
CA GLN A 81 -2.53 12.13 -1.27
C GLN A 81 -1.71 11.18 -2.18
N GLU A 82 -0.49 11.59 -2.50
CA GLU A 82 0.42 10.92 -3.44
C GLU A 82 1.83 10.87 -2.85
N PHE A 83 2.61 9.88 -3.27
CA PHE A 83 4.04 9.83 -2.93
C PHE A 83 4.85 9.28 -4.10
N SER A 84 6.07 9.75 -4.24
CA SER A 84 7.01 9.25 -5.25
C SER A 84 7.96 8.23 -4.64
N ALA A 85 8.27 7.17 -5.39
CA ALA A 85 9.24 6.17 -4.97
C ALA A 85 10.03 5.62 -6.15
N GLU A 86 11.31 5.34 -5.92
CA GLU A 86 12.15 4.52 -6.78
C GLU A 86 12.29 3.15 -6.13
N ILE A 87 11.91 2.10 -6.86
CA ILE A 87 11.92 0.73 -6.37
C ILE A 87 12.61 -0.20 -7.36
N TYR A 88 13.22 -1.24 -6.81
CA TYR A 88 13.62 -2.44 -7.52
C TYR A 88 12.73 -3.59 -7.05
N LEU A 89 11.93 -4.12 -7.94
CA LEU A 89 11.07 -5.27 -7.68
C LEU A 89 11.57 -6.45 -8.51
N ALA A 90 11.65 -7.63 -7.92
CA ALA A 90 11.86 -8.88 -8.64
C ALA A 90 10.73 -9.85 -8.35
N VAL A 91 10.17 -10.44 -9.40
CA VAL A 91 9.13 -11.47 -9.31
C VAL A 91 9.71 -12.74 -9.92
N THR A 92 9.71 -13.82 -9.15
CA THR A 92 10.37 -15.07 -9.51
C THR A 92 9.40 -16.24 -9.39
N TRP A 93 9.32 -17.07 -10.43
CA TRP A 93 8.45 -18.24 -10.47
C TRP A 93 9.17 -19.43 -11.12
N LYS A 94 8.69 -20.64 -10.84
CA LYS A 94 9.26 -21.86 -11.42
C LYS A 94 8.72 -22.06 -12.84
N GLU A 95 9.62 -22.19 -13.79
CA GLU A 95 9.28 -22.33 -15.21
C GLU A 95 9.99 -23.54 -15.86
N PRO A 96 9.31 -24.68 -16.05
CA PRO A 96 9.89 -25.84 -16.69
C PRO A 96 10.28 -25.65 -18.16
N SER A 97 9.62 -24.73 -18.89
CA SER A 97 9.88 -24.53 -20.33
C SER A 97 11.25 -23.93 -20.63
N VAL A 98 11.87 -23.26 -19.68
CA VAL A 98 13.20 -22.64 -19.84
C VAL A 98 14.35 -23.54 -19.37
N LYS A 99 14.07 -24.83 -19.13
CA LYS A 99 15.09 -25.80 -18.68
C LYS A 99 16.19 -25.97 -19.74
N GLY A 100 17.43 -25.72 -19.35
CA GLY A 100 18.61 -25.89 -20.21
C GLY A 100 18.93 -24.69 -21.10
N LEU A 101 18.13 -23.62 -21.03
CA LEU A 101 18.36 -22.38 -21.78
C LEU A 101 19.10 -21.35 -20.92
N THR A 102 19.95 -20.54 -21.54
CA THR A 102 20.51 -19.34 -20.88
C THR A 102 19.59 -18.14 -21.10
N ARG A 103 19.84 -17.04 -20.39
CA ARG A 103 19.04 -15.81 -20.50
C ARG A 103 18.91 -15.28 -21.94
N GLU A 104 19.95 -15.47 -22.75
CA GLU A 104 20.04 -14.96 -24.13
C GLU A 104 19.30 -15.85 -25.13
N ASP A 105 19.11 -17.13 -24.80
CA ASP A 105 18.46 -18.12 -25.65
C ASP A 105 16.93 -18.16 -25.49
N VAL A 106 16.40 -17.48 -24.46
CA VAL A 106 14.96 -17.46 -24.16
C VAL A 106 14.30 -16.29 -24.88
N ASP A 107 13.30 -16.61 -25.70
CA ASP A 107 12.35 -15.62 -26.19
C ASP A 107 11.34 -15.26 -25.10
N TRP A 108 11.56 -14.12 -24.46
CA TRP A 108 10.74 -13.63 -23.36
C TRP A 108 9.36 -13.10 -23.80
N GLU A 109 9.16 -12.82 -25.08
CA GLU A 109 7.86 -12.38 -25.61
C GLU A 109 6.90 -13.56 -25.77
N GLU A 110 7.43 -14.74 -26.12
CA GLU A 110 6.63 -15.96 -26.24
C GLU A 110 6.44 -16.70 -24.91
N GLN A 111 7.29 -16.43 -23.93
CA GLN A 111 7.27 -17.11 -22.64
C GLN A 111 6.12 -16.62 -21.73
N TRP A 112 5.55 -17.54 -20.96
CA TRP A 112 4.51 -17.20 -19.99
C TRP A 112 5.04 -16.22 -18.93
N ASN A 113 4.23 -15.20 -18.60
CA ASN A 113 4.55 -14.15 -17.63
C ASN A 113 3.41 -14.03 -16.60
N PRO A 114 3.73 -13.81 -15.30
CA PRO A 114 2.72 -13.51 -14.28
C PRO A 114 2.00 -12.17 -14.45
N CYS A 115 2.36 -11.35 -15.45
CA CYS A 115 1.67 -10.11 -15.84
C CYS A 115 1.37 -9.19 -14.66
N VAL A 116 2.44 -8.76 -14.00
CA VAL A 116 2.37 -7.92 -12.79
C VAL A 116 2.31 -6.45 -13.17
N TYR A 117 1.35 -5.73 -12.60
CA TYR A 117 1.22 -4.28 -12.77
C TYR A 117 0.94 -3.58 -11.44
N PHE A 118 1.08 -2.25 -11.44
CA PHE A 118 0.93 -1.40 -10.26
C PHE A 118 -0.44 -0.74 -10.25
N PHE A 119 -1.35 -1.30 -9.47
CA PHE A 119 -2.76 -0.88 -9.48
C PHE A 119 -2.96 0.56 -9.01
N ASN A 120 -2.12 1.06 -8.10
CA ASN A 120 -2.21 2.41 -7.56
C ASN A 120 -1.15 3.38 -8.10
N ALA A 121 -0.51 3.06 -9.23
CA ALA A 121 0.40 4.00 -9.88
C ALA A 121 -0.41 5.09 -10.61
N MET A 122 -0.12 6.35 -10.31
CA MET A 122 -0.70 7.52 -10.99
C MET A 122 0.14 7.92 -12.21
N SER A 123 1.47 7.88 -12.06
CA SER A 123 2.41 8.13 -13.14
C SER A 123 3.65 7.26 -12.98
N ILE A 124 4.20 6.79 -14.10
CA ILE A 124 5.45 6.03 -14.14
C ILE A 124 6.43 6.85 -14.97
N ASP A 125 7.39 7.49 -14.29
CA ASP A 125 8.37 8.38 -14.94
C ASP A 125 9.39 7.57 -15.76
N LYS A 126 9.85 6.46 -15.18
CA LYS A 126 10.86 5.58 -15.79
C LYS A 126 10.65 4.18 -15.30
N MET A 127 10.66 3.21 -16.20
CA MET A 127 10.59 1.79 -15.88
C MET A 127 11.53 1.02 -16.80
N VAL A 128 12.41 0.23 -16.20
CA VAL A 128 13.31 -0.68 -16.91
C VAL A 128 12.97 -2.09 -16.48
N CYS A 129 12.60 -2.91 -17.45
CA CYS A 129 12.33 -4.34 -17.26
C CYS A 129 13.56 -5.15 -17.68
N LYS A 130 13.93 -6.16 -16.88
CA LYS A 130 14.94 -7.16 -17.22
C LYS A 130 14.48 -8.55 -16.83
N HIS A 131 14.70 -9.50 -17.70
CA HIS A 131 14.43 -10.91 -17.45
C HIS A 131 15.71 -11.67 -17.11
N ASN A 132 15.59 -12.73 -16.30
CA ASN A 132 16.68 -13.61 -15.94
C ASN A 132 16.20 -15.04 -15.72
N VAL A 133 17.09 -16.01 -15.94
CA VAL A 133 16.88 -17.42 -15.60
C VAL A 133 17.82 -17.77 -14.45
N ILE A 134 17.29 -18.34 -13.38
CA ILE A 134 18.04 -18.71 -12.17
C ILE A 134 17.92 -20.21 -11.98
N TYR A 135 19.05 -20.91 -12.00
CA TYR A 135 19.11 -22.33 -11.72
C TYR A 135 19.27 -22.57 -10.21
N PRO A 136 18.56 -23.55 -9.62
CA PRO A 136 18.75 -23.89 -8.22
C PRO A 136 20.17 -24.44 -7.99
N GLU A 137 20.88 -23.85 -7.02
CA GLU A 137 22.22 -24.30 -6.61
C GLU A 137 22.23 -25.79 -6.23
N GLY A 138 23.16 -26.56 -6.79
CA GLY A 138 23.35 -27.99 -6.49
C GLY A 138 22.45 -28.97 -7.26
N GLU A 139 21.55 -28.48 -8.12
CA GLU A 139 20.63 -29.30 -8.92
C GLU A 139 20.52 -28.75 -10.36
N PRO A 140 21.54 -28.97 -11.21
CA PRO A 140 21.57 -28.47 -12.59
C PRO A 140 20.44 -29.01 -13.47
N ASP A 141 19.83 -30.12 -13.06
CA ASP A 141 18.64 -30.73 -13.70
C ASP A 141 17.30 -30.29 -13.08
N GLY A 142 17.34 -29.42 -12.06
CA GLY A 142 16.16 -28.88 -11.40
C GLY A 142 15.33 -27.99 -12.31
N ILE A 143 14.07 -27.77 -11.94
CA ILE A 143 13.20 -26.81 -12.64
C ILE A 143 13.77 -25.40 -12.39
N PRO A 144 14.16 -24.65 -13.44
CA PRO A 144 14.71 -23.32 -13.26
C PRO A 144 13.63 -22.31 -12.82
N ASP A 145 14.09 -21.27 -12.14
CA ASP A 145 13.30 -20.12 -11.78
C ASP A 145 13.42 -19.05 -12.87
N ALA A 146 12.31 -18.65 -13.49
CA ALA A 146 12.23 -17.46 -14.32
C ALA A 146 12.03 -16.23 -13.41
N GLN A 147 12.74 -15.14 -13.70
CA GLN A 147 12.64 -13.90 -12.95
C GLN A 147 12.41 -12.72 -13.88
N VAL A 148 11.40 -11.91 -13.58
CA VAL A 148 11.23 -10.57 -14.13
C VAL A 148 11.60 -9.54 -13.06
N SER A 149 12.41 -8.56 -13.44
CA SER A 149 12.85 -7.50 -12.54
C SER A 149 12.52 -6.13 -13.11
N TYR A 150 11.96 -5.28 -12.26
CA TYR A 150 11.56 -3.94 -12.60
C TYR A 150 12.33 -2.94 -11.75
N ARG A 151 13.09 -2.06 -12.40
CA ARG A 151 13.62 -0.86 -11.77
C ARG A 151 12.80 0.33 -12.25
N MET A 152 12.05 0.96 -11.36
CA MET A 152 11.18 2.06 -11.72
C MET A 152 11.21 3.22 -10.76
N LYS A 153 10.90 4.40 -11.29
CA LYS A 153 10.52 5.60 -10.55
C LYS A 153 9.08 5.92 -10.92
N ALA A 154 8.20 5.95 -9.93
CA ALA A 154 6.77 6.16 -10.12
C ALA A 154 6.16 6.94 -8.96
N THR A 155 5.02 7.57 -9.24
CA THR A 155 4.17 8.25 -8.26
C THR A 155 2.96 7.37 -7.99
N PHE A 156 2.71 7.10 -6.71
CA PHE A 156 1.65 6.21 -6.26
C PHE A 156 0.60 6.97 -5.45
N LYS A 157 -0.65 6.56 -5.60
CA LYS A 157 -1.74 7.06 -4.77
C LYS A 157 -1.67 6.44 -3.38
N ALA A 158 -1.71 7.27 -2.34
CA ALA A 158 -1.72 6.83 -0.94
C ALA A 158 -2.85 7.53 -0.17
N SER A 159 -3.83 6.76 0.29
CA SER A 159 -4.91 7.29 1.13
C SER A 159 -4.40 7.52 2.56
N MET A 160 -4.17 8.78 2.91
CA MET A 160 -3.64 9.17 4.22
C MET A 160 -4.77 9.46 5.21
N LYS A 161 -4.63 8.98 6.45
CA LYS A 161 -5.59 9.21 7.54
C LYS A 161 -5.07 10.31 8.47
N LEU A 162 -5.70 11.48 8.46
CA LEU A 162 -5.18 12.69 9.10
C LEU A 162 -5.93 13.09 10.39
N HIS A 163 -6.76 12.22 10.95
CA HIS A 163 -7.52 12.49 12.18
C HIS A 163 -6.63 12.98 13.34
N ASP A 164 -5.42 12.43 13.39
CA ASP A 164 -4.46 12.64 14.46
C ASP A 164 -3.42 13.72 14.14
N PHE A 165 -3.54 14.38 13.00
CA PHE A 165 -2.64 15.44 12.54
C PHE A 165 -2.47 16.55 13.61
N PRO A 166 -1.23 17.01 13.90
CA PRO A 166 0.05 16.68 13.24
C PRO A 166 0.79 15.47 13.86
N PHE A 167 0.17 14.75 14.79
CA PHE A 167 0.73 13.55 15.44
C PHE A 167 0.26 12.29 14.73
N ASP A 168 0.51 12.20 13.43
CA ASP A 168 0.07 11.11 12.59
C ASP A 168 1.22 10.19 12.14
N GLN A 169 0.85 8.95 11.84
CA GLN A 169 1.67 7.96 11.17
C GLN A 169 0.91 7.53 9.92
N GLN A 170 1.58 7.53 8.79
CA GLN A 170 1.01 7.09 7.52
C GLN A 170 1.65 5.80 7.06
N GLU A 171 0.86 5.01 6.34
CA GLU A 171 1.27 3.80 5.66
C GLU A 171 1.21 4.10 4.16
N LEU A 172 2.38 4.19 3.52
CA LEU A 172 2.47 4.38 2.08
C LEU A 172 2.57 2.99 1.46
N THR A 173 1.52 2.58 0.75
CA THR A 173 1.44 1.24 0.17
C THR A 173 1.60 1.29 -1.33
N ILE A 174 2.49 0.49 -1.87
CA ILE A 174 2.55 0.16 -3.31
C ILE A 174 1.77 -1.14 -3.49
N LYS A 175 0.77 -1.12 -4.38
CA LYS A 175 -0.12 -2.26 -4.63
C LYS A 175 0.22 -2.90 -5.96
N LEU A 176 0.65 -4.16 -5.91
CA LEU A 176 0.85 -4.98 -7.09
C LEU A 176 -0.36 -5.87 -7.30
N MET A 177 -0.70 -6.09 -8.56
CA MET A 177 -1.77 -6.98 -8.98
C MET A 177 -1.29 -7.78 -10.18
N SER A 178 -1.83 -9.00 -10.32
CA SER A 178 -1.66 -9.81 -11.53
C SER A 178 -2.94 -9.76 -12.35
N ASP A 179 -2.81 -9.78 -13.68
CA ASP A 179 -3.95 -9.99 -14.58
C ASP A 179 -4.53 -11.40 -14.47
N TRP A 180 -3.78 -12.35 -13.89
CA TRP A 180 -4.23 -13.72 -13.68
C TRP A 180 -5.05 -13.84 -12.39
N PRO A 181 -6.10 -14.68 -12.37
CA PRO A 181 -6.88 -14.91 -11.16
C PRO A 181 -6.05 -15.65 -10.10
N PHE A 182 -6.48 -15.54 -8.85
CA PHE A 182 -5.82 -16.16 -7.69
C PHE A 182 -5.72 -17.70 -7.79
N THR A 183 -6.56 -18.33 -8.60
CA THR A 183 -6.49 -19.77 -8.89
C THR A 183 -5.21 -20.14 -9.63
N ASP A 184 -4.72 -19.23 -10.47
CA ASP A 184 -3.63 -19.48 -11.40
C ASP A 184 -2.32 -18.90 -10.87
N VAL A 185 -2.38 -17.71 -10.27
CA VAL A 185 -1.22 -17.01 -9.70
C VAL A 185 -1.48 -16.60 -8.26
N GLU A 186 -0.53 -16.90 -7.38
CA GLU A 186 -0.51 -16.42 -6.00
C GLU A 186 0.83 -15.76 -5.71
N PHE A 187 0.78 -14.53 -5.20
CA PHE A 187 1.98 -13.85 -4.72
C PHE A 187 2.40 -14.42 -3.38
N VAL A 188 3.69 -14.70 -3.24
CA VAL A 188 4.29 -15.15 -2.00
C VAL A 188 5.51 -14.29 -1.71
N LYS A 189 5.76 -13.98 -0.43
CA LYS A 189 6.97 -13.29 -0.05
C LYS A 189 8.19 -14.18 -0.29
N ASP A 190 9.24 -13.64 -0.90
CA ASP A 190 10.50 -14.37 -0.99
C ASP A 190 11.17 -14.42 0.40
N MET A 191 11.20 -15.61 1.00
CA MET A 191 11.83 -15.84 2.30
C MET A 191 13.34 -16.08 2.19
N ASN A 192 13.89 -16.18 0.98
CA ASN A 192 15.33 -16.41 0.80
C ASN A 192 16.13 -15.11 0.92
N ILE A 193 15.51 -13.95 0.65
CA ILE A 193 16.20 -12.67 0.63
C ILE A 193 15.37 -11.63 1.38
N LYS A 194 16.04 -10.88 2.25
CA LYS A 194 15.43 -9.79 3.00
C LYS A 194 15.07 -8.63 2.07
N ASP A 195 13.82 -8.14 2.19
CA ASP A 195 13.42 -6.85 1.63
C ASP A 195 14.19 -5.73 2.33
N SER A 196 14.63 -4.72 1.58
CA SER A 196 15.37 -3.60 2.17
C SER A 196 14.86 -2.24 1.73
N ILE A 197 15.06 -1.25 2.59
CA ILE A 197 14.78 0.15 2.32
C ILE A 197 16.01 0.98 2.65
N ARG A 198 16.41 1.80 1.69
CA ARG A 198 17.56 2.70 1.84
C ARG A 198 17.12 4.01 2.47
N LEU A 199 17.51 4.20 3.73
CA LEU A 199 17.14 5.37 4.54
C LEU A 199 17.97 6.61 4.19
N ASP A 200 19.21 6.41 3.72
CA ASP A 200 20.17 7.44 3.32
C ASP A 200 19.71 8.26 2.11
N THR A 201 18.83 7.70 1.29
CA THR A 201 18.30 8.36 0.09
C THR A 201 16.93 8.99 0.27
N PHE A 202 16.41 9.00 1.50
CA PHE A 202 15.08 9.53 1.79
C PHE A 202 15.03 11.04 1.58
N THR A 203 14.20 11.50 0.64
CA THR A 203 14.13 12.93 0.28
C THR A 203 13.26 13.74 1.24
N ALA A 204 12.22 13.13 1.82
CA ALA A 204 11.28 13.81 2.70
C ALA A 204 11.66 13.75 4.21
N ASP A 205 12.96 13.63 4.54
CA ASP A 205 13.40 13.53 5.94
C ASP A 205 13.03 14.78 6.76
N GLU A 206 13.01 15.97 6.15
CA GLU A 206 12.72 17.21 6.88
C GLU A 206 11.32 17.23 7.51
N GLU A 207 10.34 16.60 6.88
CA GLU A 207 8.95 16.55 7.34
C GLU A 207 8.59 15.19 7.98
N TRP A 208 9.23 14.10 7.54
CA TRP A 208 8.87 12.75 7.91
C TRP A 208 10.03 11.97 8.49
N VAL A 209 9.72 10.98 9.32
CA VAL A 209 10.66 9.96 9.77
C VAL A 209 10.24 8.66 9.12
N LEU A 210 11.06 8.18 8.19
CA LEU A 210 10.85 6.91 7.50
C LEU A 210 11.23 5.75 8.42
N SER A 211 10.38 4.73 8.45
CA SER A 211 10.65 3.50 9.16
C SER A 211 11.75 2.70 8.48
N LYS A 212 12.56 1.97 9.25
CA LYS A 212 13.67 1.13 8.76
C LYS A 212 13.21 -0.15 8.04
N HIS A 213 11.94 -0.26 7.72
CA HIS A 213 11.32 -1.49 7.26
C HIS A 213 10.25 -1.30 6.21
N VAL A 214 10.07 -2.35 5.41
CA VAL A 214 9.00 -2.51 4.43
C VAL A 214 8.21 -3.74 4.81
N VAL A 215 6.90 -3.58 5.01
CA VAL A 215 5.99 -4.70 5.23
C VAL A 215 5.51 -5.17 3.87
N ALA A 216 5.97 -6.34 3.47
CA ALA A 216 5.57 -7.00 2.23
C ALA A 216 4.62 -8.15 2.58
N GLN A 217 3.39 -8.09 2.10
CA GLN A 217 2.37 -9.10 2.41
C GLN A 217 1.44 -9.38 1.21
N PRO A 218 1.14 -10.65 0.92
CA PRO A 218 0.10 -11.00 -0.03
C PRO A 218 -1.28 -10.72 0.57
N VAL A 219 -2.18 -10.22 -0.25
CA VAL A 219 -3.56 -9.92 0.11
C VAL A 219 -4.46 -10.48 -0.98
N LEU A 220 -5.58 -11.09 -0.58
CA LEU A 220 -6.58 -11.52 -1.54
C LEU A 220 -7.60 -10.40 -1.72
N GLU A 221 -7.96 -10.11 -2.97
CA GLU A 221 -9.02 -9.16 -3.24
C GLU A 221 -10.37 -9.66 -2.72
N ASP A 222 -11.11 -8.75 -2.09
CA ASP A 222 -12.45 -9.04 -1.59
C ASP A 222 -13.44 -9.19 -2.76
N LYS A 223 -14.16 -10.32 -2.80
CA LYS A 223 -15.13 -10.62 -3.87
C LYS A 223 -16.20 -9.54 -4.01
N ALA A 224 -16.53 -8.84 -2.93
CA ALA A 224 -17.51 -7.76 -2.95
C ALA A 224 -17.06 -6.52 -3.73
N LYS A 225 -15.74 -6.37 -3.95
CA LYS A 225 -15.15 -5.21 -4.64
C LYS A 225 -14.86 -5.48 -6.10
N THR A 226 -14.85 -6.75 -6.51
CA THR A 226 -14.64 -7.15 -7.90
C THR A 226 -15.97 -7.16 -8.66
N GLY A 227 -16.06 -6.41 -9.75
CA GLY A 227 -17.15 -6.57 -10.74
C GLY A 227 -17.08 -7.88 -11.55
N SER A 228 -16.10 -8.74 -11.24
CA SER A 228 -15.84 -10.03 -11.87
C SER A 228 -16.19 -11.17 -10.91
N HIS A 229 -16.57 -12.33 -11.45
CA HIS A 229 -16.74 -13.57 -10.70
C HIS A 229 -15.40 -14.15 -10.18
N ARG A 230 -14.25 -13.60 -10.61
CA ARG A 230 -12.90 -14.07 -10.27
C ARG A 230 -12.23 -13.14 -9.27
N GLN A 231 -11.44 -13.71 -8.36
CA GLN A 231 -10.57 -12.97 -7.43
C GLN A 231 -9.17 -12.86 -8.01
N TYR A 232 -8.52 -11.71 -7.78
CA TYR A 232 -7.16 -11.46 -8.22
C TYR A 232 -6.20 -11.39 -7.03
N PRO A 233 -4.95 -11.87 -7.18
CA PRO A 233 -3.94 -11.77 -6.15
C PRO A 233 -3.44 -10.32 -6.06
N LEU A 234 -3.38 -9.78 -4.85
CA LEU A 234 -2.76 -8.50 -4.56
C LEU A 234 -1.50 -8.72 -3.72
N TYR A 235 -0.51 -7.86 -3.90
CA TYR A 235 0.66 -7.82 -3.04
C TYR A 235 0.90 -6.39 -2.57
N TYR A 236 0.96 -6.19 -1.26
CA TYR A 236 1.13 -4.88 -0.66
C TYR A 236 2.54 -4.71 -0.14
N LEU A 237 3.19 -3.65 -0.60
CA LEU A 237 4.47 -3.16 -0.10
C LEU A 237 4.22 -1.88 0.69
N SER A 238 4.16 -2.01 2.01
CA SER A 238 3.83 -0.90 2.91
C SER A 238 5.09 -0.36 3.59
N MET A 239 5.36 0.93 3.41
CA MET A 239 6.37 1.66 4.15
C MET A 239 5.68 2.58 5.17
N HIS A 240 6.16 2.56 6.40
CA HIS A 240 5.60 3.39 7.47
C HIS A 240 6.39 4.69 7.60
N VAL A 241 5.69 5.81 7.67
CA VAL A 241 6.29 7.13 7.89
C VAL A 241 5.59 7.83 9.06
N ARG A 242 6.36 8.56 9.88
CA ARG A 242 5.84 9.35 11.00
C ARG A 242 6.14 10.82 10.78
N ARG A 243 5.15 11.69 10.93
CA ARG A 243 5.34 13.13 10.76
C ARG A 243 6.18 13.73 11.89
N LYS A 244 7.06 14.68 11.55
CA LYS A 244 7.76 15.57 12.49
C LYS A 244 6.80 16.71 12.86
N SER A 245 6.02 16.53 13.93
CA SER A 245 4.96 17.47 14.35
C SER A 245 5.45 18.85 14.82
N GLY A 246 6.75 19.03 15.05
CA GLY A 246 7.31 20.23 15.67
C GLY A 246 7.02 21.52 14.91
N PHE A 247 7.12 21.48 13.58
CA PHE A 247 6.82 22.63 12.72
C PHE A 247 5.40 23.17 12.95
N TYR A 248 4.39 22.29 12.95
CA TYR A 248 3.00 22.69 13.15
C TYR A 248 2.72 23.18 14.57
N LEU A 249 3.42 22.65 15.58
CA LEU A 249 3.28 23.15 16.95
C LEU A 249 3.82 24.57 17.10
N TRP A 250 5.02 24.84 16.59
CA TRP A 250 5.65 26.16 16.69
C TRP A 250 5.00 27.19 15.78
N ASN A 251 4.68 26.83 14.53
CA ASN A 251 4.20 27.81 13.57
C ASN A 251 2.68 27.93 13.53
N VAL A 252 1.91 26.92 13.97
CA VAL A 252 0.44 27.01 13.97
C VAL A 252 -0.10 27.12 15.38
N ALA A 253 0.19 26.14 16.24
CA ALA A 253 -0.42 26.09 17.57
C ALA A 253 0.02 27.25 18.48
N LEU A 254 1.32 27.57 18.49
CA LEU A 254 1.86 28.69 19.28
C LEU A 254 1.38 30.05 18.76
N ILE A 255 1.38 30.28 17.43
CA ILE A 255 0.90 31.56 16.88
C ILE A 255 -0.57 31.80 17.26
N LEU A 256 -1.42 30.78 17.14
CA LEU A 256 -2.82 30.87 17.59
C LEU A 256 -2.96 31.06 19.10
N MET A 257 -2.10 30.44 19.90
CA MET A 257 -2.07 30.68 21.34
C MET A 257 -1.75 32.15 21.64
N LEU A 258 -0.75 32.74 20.96
CA LEU A 258 -0.39 34.14 21.14
C LEU A 258 -1.52 35.09 20.73
N ILE A 259 -2.19 34.83 19.60
CA ILE A 259 -3.36 35.62 19.17
C ILE A 259 -4.48 35.55 20.22
N LEU A 260 -4.73 34.36 20.79
CA LEU A 260 -5.73 34.20 21.85
C LEU A 260 -5.33 34.95 23.13
N MET A 261 -4.05 34.92 23.53
CA MET A 261 -3.55 35.68 24.68
C MET A 261 -3.67 37.18 24.46
N LEU A 262 -3.40 37.67 23.24
CA LEU A 262 -3.59 39.07 22.88
C LEU A 262 -5.05 39.53 23.01
N CYS A 263 -6.04 38.63 22.92
CA CYS A 263 -7.43 39.02 23.11
C CYS A 263 -7.71 39.57 24.51
N PHE A 264 -6.92 39.19 25.53
CA PHE A 264 -7.07 39.75 26.88
C PHE A 264 -6.61 41.20 27.01
N THR A 265 -5.91 41.75 26.01
CA THR A 265 -5.54 43.17 26.01
C THR A 265 -6.75 44.10 25.92
N CYS A 266 -7.92 43.61 25.48
CA CYS A 266 -9.15 44.41 25.48
C CYS A 266 -9.56 44.86 26.88
N PHE A 267 -9.22 44.09 27.91
CA PHE A 267 -9.52 44.45 29.31
C PHE A 267 -8.63 45.57 29.84
N ALA A 268 -7.53 45.89 29.16
CA ALA A 268 -6.69 47.04 29.51
C ALA A 268 -7.28 48.37 28.99
N VAL A 269 -8.22 48.31 28.03
CA VAL A 269 -8.94 49.48 27.51
C VAL A 269 -10.01 49.90 28.51
N SER A 270 -10.23 51.20 28.65
CA SER A 270 -11.22 51.75 29.58
C SER A 270 -12.60 51.12 29.35
N PRO A 271 -13.33 50.72 30.41
CA PRO A 271 -14.69 50.19 30.30
C PRO A 271 -15.71 51.20 29.76
N GLU A 272 -15.36 52.48 29.80
CA GLU A 272 -16.21 53.58 29.28
C GLU A 272 -16.21 53.65 27.74
N GLU A 273 -15.30 52.93 27.06
CA GLU A 273 -15.14 52.93 25.61
C GLU A 273 -15.39 51.52 25.01
N PRO A 274 -16.64 51.02 25.03
CA PRO A 274 -16.96 49.67 24.57
C PRO A 274 -16.68 49.46 23.07
N ALA A 275 -16.74 50.55 22.27
CA ALA A 275 -16.43 50.52 20.84
C ALA A 275 -14.97 50.10 20.58
N ASP A 276 -14.03 50.60 21.37
CA ASP A 276 -12.61 50.32 21.20
C ASP A 276 -12.26 48.89 21.65
N ARG A 277 -12.90 48.41 22.73
CA ARG A 277 -12.81 47.00 23.18
C ARG A 277 -13.29 46.03 22.11
N LEU A 278 -14.43 46.32 21.49
CA LEU A 278 -14.96 45.52 20.38
C LEU A 278 -14.07 45.58 19.15
N SER A 279 -13.53 46.76 18.81
CA SER A 279 -12.60 46.94 17.69
C SER A 279 -11.37 46.05 17.82
N VAL A 280 -10.72 46.02 18.99
CA VAL A 280 -9.55 45.16 19.25
C VAL A 280 -9.90 43.67 19.12
N THR A 281 -11.00 43.23 19.74
CA THR A 281 -11.36 41.81 19.78
C THR A 281 -11.88 41.27 18.44
N VAL A 282 -12.64 42.06 17.69
CA VAL A 282 -13.08 41.70 16.33
C VAL A 282 -11.88 41.65 15.38
N THR A 283 -10.92 42.58 15.51
CA THR A 283 -9.68 42.56 14.70
C THR A 283 -8.86 41.30 14.94
N LEU A 284 -8.72 40.88 16.20
CA LEU A 284 -8.00 39.64 16.56
C LEU A 284 -8.75 38.37 16.13
N LEU A 285 -10.09 38.38 16.15
CA LEU A 285 -10.91 37.30 15.61
C LEU A 285 -10.72 37.17 14.10
N LEU A 286 -10.76 38.29 13.36
CA LEU A 286 -10.50 38.29 11.92
C LEU A 286 -9.09 37.80 11.60
N THR A 287 -8.10 38.20 12.40
CA THR A 287 -6.70 37.76 12.28
C THR A 287 -6.60 36.25 12.45
N ALA A 288 -7.27 35.66 13.44
CA ALA A 288 -7.27 34.21 13.66
C ALA A 288 -7.97 33.44 12.52
N ILE A 289 -9.07 33.97 11.97
CA ILE A 289 -9.77 33.38 10.83
C ILE A 289 -8.89 33.42 9.56
N ALA A 290 -8.24 34.55 9.31
CA ALA A 290 -7.30 34.70 8.19
C ALA A 290 -6.12 33.72 8.32
N PHE A 291 -5.55 33.59 9.53
CA PHE A 291 -4.48 32.64 9.80
C PHE A 291 -4.95 31.18 9.58
N LYS A 292 -6.15 30.82 10.05
CA LYS A 292 -6.77 29.51 9.80
C LYS A 292 -6.93 29.21 8.32
N TYR A 293 -7.29 30.21 7.50
CA TYR A 293 -7.39 30.05 6.06
C TYR A 293 -6.04 29.72 5.41
N VAL A 294 -4.96 30.43 5.79
CA VAL A 294 -3.59 30.15 5.31
C VAL A 294 -3.17 28.72 5.67
N VAL A 295 -3.40 28.29 6.91
CA VAL A 295 -3.05 26.92 7.34
C VAL A 295 -3.84 25.86 6.57
N SER A 296 -5.11 26.13 6.26
CA SER A 296 -5.96 25.18 5.53
C SER A 296 -5.53 24.92 4.09
N GLN A 297 -4.75 25.82 3.47
CA GLN A 297 -4.21 25.62 2.13
C GLN A 297 -3.08 24.60 2.09
N SER A 298 -2.38 24.41 3.20
CA SER A 298 -1.28 23.44 3.33
C SER A 298 -1.78 22.04 3.73
N LEU A 299 -3.09 21.87 3.95
CA LEU A 299 -3.71 20.61 4.34
C LEU A 299 -4.68 20.16 3.25
N PRO A 300 -4.79 18.85 2.97
CA PRO A 300 -5.82 18.35 2.06
C PRO A 300 -7.22 18.67 2.57
N THR A 301 -8.14 18.91 1.64
CA THR A 301 -9.56 19.04 1.93
C THR A 301 -10.15 17.69 2.32
N ILE A 302 -10.27 17.46 3.62
CA ILE A 302 -10.87 16.26 4.21
C ILE A 302 -12.22 16.58 4.86
N SER A 303 -13.13 15.61 4.85
CA SER A 303 -14.50 15.77 5.36
C SER A 303 -14.60 15.77 6.89
N TYR A 304 -13.51 15.47 7.59
CA TYR A 304 -13.48 15.33 9.05
C TYR A 304 -12.48 16.29 9.68
N LEU A 305 -12.71 16.62 10.96
CA LEU A 305 -11.92 17.58 11.71
C LEU A 305 -10.66 16.92 12.31
N THR A 306 -9.48 17.48 12.01
CA THR A 306 -8.21 17.01 12.61
C THR A 306 -8.06 17.47 14.06
N LEU A 307 -7.08 16.92 14.79
CA LEU A 307 -6.78 17.40 16.14
C LEU A 307 -6.35 18.88 16.13
N LEU A 308 -5.55 19.29 15.15
CA LEU A 308 -5.15 20.69 15.01
C LEU A 308 -6.37 21.58 14.73
N ASP A 309 -7.26 21.16 13.83
CA ASP A 309 -8.46 21.95 13.52
C ASP A 309 -9.39 22.05 14.72
N LYS A 310 -9.51 21.01 15.55
CA LYS A 310 -10.25 21.06 16.82
C LYS A 310 -9.67 22.13 17.76
N TYR A 311 -8.35 22.23 17.83
CA TYR A 311 -7.68 23.25 18.63
C TYR A 311 -7.93 24.65 18.07
N VAL A 312 -7.79 24.85 16.75
CA VAL A 312 -8.07 26.14 16.10
C VAL A 312 -9.53 26.55 16.31
N LEU A 313 -10.48 25.64 16.09
CA LEU A 313 -11.90 25.89 16.28
C LEU A 313 -12.24 26.23 17.74
N CYS A 314 -11.64 25.52 18.70
CA CYS A 314 -11.81 25.82 20.11
C CYS A 314 -11.26 27.23 20.45
N GLY A 315 -10.11 27.61 19.91
CA GLY A 315 -9.56 28.96 20.03
C GLY A 315 -10.50 30.03 19.47
N LEU A 316 -11.07 29.80 18.28
CA LEU A 316 -12.06 30.71 17.69
C LEU A 316 -13.33 30.84 18.55
N ILE A 317 -13.83 29.74 19.10
CA ILE A 317 -14.98 29.77 20.02
C ILE A 317 -14.65 30.59 21.28
N LEU A 318 -13.45 30.42 21.85
CA LEU A 318 -13.00 31.22 23.00
C LEU A 318 -12.89 32.71 22.65
N GLN A 319 -12.39 33.05 21.47
CA GLN A 319 -12.39 34.44 21.00
C GLN A 319 -13.82 35.00 20.86
N CYS A 320 -14.75 34.23 20.29
CA CYS A 320 -16.15 34.64 20.22
C CYS A 320 -16.77 34.85 21.61
N LEU A 321 -16.39 34.07 22.62
CA LEU A 321 -16.83 34.26 24.01
C LEU A 321 -16.29 35.58 24.58
N ILE A 322 -15.02 35.92 24.32
CA ILE A 322 -14.44 37.21 24.75
C ILE A 322 -15.15 38.38 24.04
N VAL A 323 -15.39 38.28 22.72
CA VAL A 323 -16.15 39.30 21.97
C VAL A 323 -17.56 39.46 22.53
N SER A 324 -18.23 38.35 22.83
CA SER A 324 -19.59 38.35 23.41
C SER A 324 -19.58 38.97 24.81
N GLN A 325 -18.57 38.69 25.62
CA GLN A 325 -18.42 39.31 26.93
C GLN A 325 -18.24 40.83 26.82
N ASN A 326 -17.42 41.32 25.89
CA ASN A 326 -17.27 42.77 25.66
C ASN A 326 -18.59 43.43 25.23
N ALA A 327 -19.39 42.74 24.40
CA ALA A 327 -20.70 43.24 24.02
C ALA A 327 -21.66 43.28 25.22
N VAL A 328 -21.67 42.25 26.06
CA VAL A 328 -22.50 42.20 27.28
C VAL A 328 -22.05 43.21 28.33
N ALA A 329 -20.75 43.47 28.44
CA ALA A 329 -20.17 44.48 29.32
C ALA A 329 -20.75 45.88 29.04
N SER A 330 -21.09 46.18 27.78
CA SER A 330 -21.70 47.46 27.39
C SER A 330 -23.13 47.68 27.93
N LEU A 331 -23.78 46.64 28.48
CA LEU A 331 -25.13 46.71 29.03
C LEU A 331 -25.16 46.95 30.54
N PHE A 332 -24.02 46.86 31.23
CA PHE A 332 -23.93 47.02 32.68
C PHE A 332 -23.65 48.47 33.08
N ASP A 333 -24.17 48.88 34.23
CA ASP A 333 -23.91 50.19 34.80
C ASP A 333 -22.43 50.34 35.23
N PRO A 334 -21.83 51.55 35.16
CA PRO A 334 -20.42 51.77 35.46
C PRO A 334 -19.97 51.31 36.86
N GLN A 335 -20.89 51.24 37.83
CA GLN A 335 -20.62 50.80 39.20
C GLN A 335 -20.38 49.27 39.29
N ASP A 336 -21.12 48.47 38.51
CA ASP A 336 -21.03 47.01 38.52
C ASP A 336 -20.04 46.48 37.48
N LEU A 337 -19.69 47.31 36.49
CA LEU A 337 -18.86 46.95 35.35
C LEU A 337 -17.45 46.47 35.74
N ALA A 338 -16.81 47.13 36.71
CA ALA A 338 -15.48 46.73 37.18
C ALA A 338 -15.48 45.35 37.83
N LEU A 339 -16.52 45.04 38.62
CA LEU A 339 -16.67 43.73 39.26
C LEU A 339 -16.99 42.65 38.21
N PHE A 340 -17.86 42.95 37.24
CA PHE A 340 -18.15 42.06 36.12
C PHE A 340 -16.90 41.74 35.29
N ASP A 341 -16.07 42.73 34.97
CA ASP A 341 -14.83 42.55 34.21
C ASP A 341 -13.83 41.67 34.98
N ILE A 342 -13.61 41.91 36.27
CA ILE A 342 -12.68 41.10 37.08
C ILE A 342 -13.13 39.63 37.11
N ILE A 343 -14.42 39.38 37.38
CA ILE A 343 -14.96 38.02 37.38
C ILE A 343 -14.82 37.37 36.00
N SER A 344 -15.17 38.11 34.94
CA SER A 344 -15.08 37.63 33.56
C SER A 344 -13.65 37.28 33.16
N ILE A 345 -12.67 38.11 33.51
CA ILE A 345 -11.25 37.86 33.26
C ILE A 345 -10.81 36.58 33.98
N CYS A 346 -11.14 36.41 35.26
CA CYS A 346 -10.79 35.20 36.01
C CYS A 346 -11.40 33.95 35.38
N VAL A 347 -12.68 33.97 35.01
CA VAL A 347 -13.38 32.83 34.40
C VAL A 347 -12.83 32.51 33.00
N LEU A 348 -12.65 33.52 32.15
CA LEU A 348 -12.16 33.34 30.78
C LEU A 348 -10.68 32.93 30.77
N ALA A 349 -9.84 33.53 31.63
CA ALA A 349 -8.42 33.17 31.73
C ALA A 349 -8.25 31.73 32.25
N THR A 350 -9.02 31.33 33.27
CA THR A 350 -8.98 29.94 33.78
C THR A 350 -9.45 28.95 32.71
N LEU A 351 -10.50 29.27 31.96
CA LEU A 351 -10.97 28.45 30.84
C LEU A 351 -9.92 28.32 29.73
N VAL A 352 -9.31 29.43 29.31
CA VAL A 352 -8.25 29.44 28.29
C VAL A 352 -7.05 28.63 28.75
N LEU A 353 -6.57 28.84 29.98
CA LEU A 353 -5.44 28.09 30.54
C LEU A 353 -5.74 26.59 30.63
N LEU A 354 -6.95 26.21 31.05
CA LEU A 354 -7.37 24.81 31.11
C LEU A 354 -7.35 24.17 29.71
N VAL A 355 -7.89 24.85 28.69
CA VAL A 355 -7.86 24.37 27.30
C VAL A 355 -6.42 24.21 26.80
N GLN A 356 -5.54 25.17 27.10
CA GLN A 356 -4.13 25.09 26.73
C GLN A 356 -3.40 23.92 27.41
N ILE A 357 -3.62 23.72 28.71
CA ILE A 357 -3.05 22.61 29.47
C ILE A 357 -3.54 21.27 28.91
N ILE A 358 -4.84 21.14 28.65
CA ILE A 358 -5.42 19.93 28.05
C ILE A 358 -4.80 19.66 26.68
N PHE A 359 -4.65 20.69 25.84
CA PHE A 359 -4.05 20.54 24.52
C PHE A 359 -2.58 20.10 24.59
N ILE A 360 -1.78 20.69 25.48
CA ILE A 360 -0.37 20.31 25.69
C ILE A 360 -0.26 18.88 26.19
N LEU A 361 -1.07 18.49 27.18
CA LEU A 361 -1.10 17.12 27.71
C LEU A 361 -1.53 16.12 26.65
N ALA A 362 -2.61 16.40 25.92
CA ALA A 362 -3.11 15.56 24.84
C ALA A 362 -2.05 15.39 23.74
N SER A 363 -1.40 16.49 23.34
CA SER A 363 -0.31 16.52 22.37
C SER A 363 0.88 15.66 22.82
N ALA A 364 1.32 15.80 24.07
CA ALA A 364 2.41 15.01 24.64
C ALA A 364 2.07 13.52 24.70
N VAL A 365 0.87 13.16 25.17
CA VAL A 365 0.40 11.77 25.23
C VAL A 365 0.33 11.16 23.83
N LYS A 366 -0.20 11.90 22.86
CA LYS A 366 -0.37 11.42 21.49
C LYS A 366 0.96 11.24 20.77
N SER A 367 1.87 12.21 20.91
CA SER A 367 3.25 12.11 20.40
C SER A 367 3.97 10.87 20.94
N ARG A 368 3.87 10.61 22.25
CA ARG A 368 4.43 9.41 22.88
C ARG A 368 3.80 8.14 22.33
N ARG A 369 2.47 8.06 22.26
CA ARG A 369 1.74 6.88 21.74
C ARG A 369 2.14 6.55 20.31
N VAL A 370 2.22 7.55 19.43
CA VAL A 370 2.60 7.38 18.02
C VAL A 370 4.03 6.86 17.91
N THR A 371 4.95 7.45 18.67
CA THR A 371 6.35 7.00 18.71
C THR A 371 6.46 5.55 19.19
N SER A 372 5.73 5.19 20.25
CA SER A 372 5.70 3.81 20.75
C SER A 372 5.10 2.80 19.76
N LYS A 373 4.07 3.20 18.99
CA LYS A 373 3.51 2.34 17.93
C LYS A 373 4.54 2.05 16.84
N LEU A 374 5.24 3.07 16.34
CA LEU A 374 6.27 2.89 15.31
C LEU A 374 7.42 1.99 15.80
N GLN A 375 7.83 2.13 17.06
CA GLN A 375 8.82 1.26 17.69
C GLN A 375 8.37 -0.20 17.76
N LYS A 376 7.08 -0.47 18.07
CA LYS A 376 6.53 -1.84 18.06
C LYS A 376 6.60 -2.48 16.66
N HIS A 377 6.17 -1.75 15.63
CA HIS A 377 6.29 -2.25 14.25
C HIS A 377 7.74 -2.51 13.84
N THR A 378 8.66 -1.63 14.28
CA THR A 378 10.10 -1.81 14.02
C THR A 378 10.62 -3.10 14.66
N LYS A 379 10.23 -3.40 15.91
CA LYS A 379 10.61 -4.66 16.58
C LYS A 379 10.09 -5.90 15.84
N GLN A 380 8.80 -5.92 15.49
CA GLN A 380 8.20 -7.04 14.73
C GLN A 380 8.93 -7.29 13.41
N TYR A 381 9.33 -6.22 12.71
CA TYR A 381 10.08 -6.38 11.48
C TYR A 381 11.50 -6.91 11.71
N THR A 382 12.19 -6.43 12.75
CA THR A 382 13.51 -6.94 13.12
C THR A 382 13.44 -8.44 13.40
N GLU A 383 12.45 -8.89 14.16
CA GLU A 383 12.20 -10.31 14.43
C GLU A 383 11.98 -11.10 13.12
N LEU A 384 11.16 -10.58 12.20
CA LEU A 384 10.95 -11.23 10.89
C LEU A 384 12.23 -11.30 10.04
N CYS A 385 13.06 -10.25 10.09
CA CYS A 385 14.35 -10.25 9.40
C CYS A 385 15.29 -11.30 9.97
N ASP A 386 15.30 -11.46 11.29
CA ASP A 386 16.14 -12.45 11.97
C ASP A 386 15.70 -13.87 11.59
N GLN A 387 14.38 -14.12 11.50
CA GLN A 387 13.83 -15.39 11.01
C GLN A 387 14.24 -15.68 9.56
N ILE A 388 14.13 -14.68 8.66
CA ILE A 388 14.57 -14.81 7.26
C ILE A 388 16.06 -15.16 7.21
N ASN A 389 16.89 -14.45 7.97
CA ASN A 389 18.33 -14.68 8.01
C ASN A 389 18.68 -16.09 8.54
N GLN A 390 18.02 -16.54 9.61
CA GLN A 390 18.18 -17.89 10.14
C GLN A 390 17.78 -18.96 9.11
N SER A 391 16.66 -18.77 8.43
CA SER A 391 16.20 -19.70 7.39
C SER A 391 17.17 -19.80 6.21
N TRP A 392 17.76 -18.66 5.81
CA TRP A 392 18.77 -18.60 4.76
C TRP A 392 20.06 -19.32 5.18
N GLN A 393 20.54 -19.09 6.41
CA GLN A 393 21.72 -19.76 6.95
C GLN A 393 21.53 -21.28 7.04
N ALA A 394 20.37 -21.73 7.53
CA ALA A 394 20.04 -23.15 7.62
C ALA A 394 20.04 -23.82 6.23
N ARG A 395 19.49 -23.14 5.22
CA ARG A 395 19.51 -23.64 3.84
C ARG A 395 20.92 -23.72 3.26
N GLN A 396 21.75 -22.70 3.49
CA GLN A 396 23.15 -22.71 3.07
C GLN A 396 23.94 -23.85 3.72
N GLN A 397 23.64 -24.16 4.99
CA GLN A 397 24.23 -25.30 5.68
C GLN A 397 23.79 -26.63 5.04
N GLN A 398 22.49 -26.79 4.77
CA GLN A 398 21.97 -27.99 4.08
C GLN A 398 22.60 -28.20 2.69
N LEU A 399 22.85 -27.13 1.94
CA LEU A 399 23.52 -27.23 0.64
C LEU A 399 24.96 -27.74 0.80
N LYS A 400 25.71 -27.19 1.76
CA LYS A 400 27.07 -27.67 2.07
C LYS A 400 27.10 -29.11 2.52
N ASP A 401 26.13 -29.53 3.33
CA ASP A 401 26.05 -30.91 3.81
C ASP A 401 25.73 -31.88 2.66
N ARG A 402 24.80 -31.52 1.75
CA ARG A 402 24.54 -32.29 0.51
C ARG A 402 25.75 -32.36 -0.42
N GLU A 403 26.54 -31.29 -0.51
CA GLU A 403 27.79 -31.29 -1.30
C GLU A 403 28.85 -32.22 -0.69
N LYS A 404 28.97 -32.24 0.64
CA LYS A 404 29.84 -33.20 1.34
C LYS A 404 29.40 -34.64 1.10
N GLU A 405 28.11 -34.95 1.24
CA GLU A 405 27.56 -36.28 0.97
C GLU A 405 27.86 -36.73 -0.48
N LYS A 406 27.65 -35.84 -1.46
CA LYS A 406 28.02 -36.12 -2.85
C LYS A 406 29.51 -36.42 -2.99
N ASN A 407 30.38 -35.58 -2.41
CA ASN A 407 31.83 -35.76 -2.49
C ASN A 407 32.31 -37.04 -1.81
N GLU A 408 31.72 -37.43 -0.68
CA GLU A 408 31.99 -38.70 0.02
C GLU A 408 31.54 -39.90 -0.80
N GLN A 409 30.38 -39.81 -1.48
CA GLN A 409 29.91 -40.85 -2.40
C GLN A 409 30.89 -41.07 -3.58
N TYR A 410 31.46 -39.99 -4.15
CA TYR A 410 32.48 -40.09 -5.20
C TYR A 410 33.84 -40.59 -4.70
N THR A 411 34.18 -40.42 -3.41
CA THR A 411 35.43 -40.95 -2.83
C THR A 411 35.32 -42.41 -2.37
N GLY A 412 34.12 -42.86 -2.01
CA GLY A 412 33.82 -44.26 -1.69
C GLY A 412 33.77 -45.19 -2.91
N GLU A 413 33.63 -44.64 -4.11
CA GLU A 413 33.55 -45.38 -5.38
C GLU A 413 34.92 -45.46 -6.12
N LYS A 414 36.03 -45.51 -5.38
CA LYS A 414 37.32 -45.91 -5.98
C LYS A 414 37.32 -47.43 -6.23
N LEU A 415 37.28 -47.82 -7.51
CA LEU A 415 37.53 -49.19 -7.97
C LEU A 415 38.79 -49.79 -7.31
N PRO A 416 38.81 -51.10 -6.97
CA PRO A 416 40.03 -51.74 -6.51
C PRO A 416 41.09 -51.68 -7.61
N ALA A 417 42.32 -51.30 -7.24
CA ALA A 417 43.45 -51.23 -8.15
C ALA A 417 43.70 -52.59 -8.84
N PRO A 418 44.01 -52.63 -10.15
CA PRO A 418 44.34 -53.89 -10.80
C PRO A 418 45.66 -54.40 -10.24
N THR A 419 45.65 -55.64 -9.77
CA THR A 419 46.85 -56.38 -9.35
C THR A 419 47.70 -56.64 -10.60
N MET A 420 48.81 -55.94 -10.76
CA MET A 420 49.80 -56.22 -11.81
C MET A 420 50.57 -57.49 -11.43
N GLU A 421 50.32 -58.58 -12.15
CA GLU A 421 51.19 -59.76 -12.15
C GLU A 421 52.58 -59.38 -12.69
N GLN A 422 53.61 -59.83 -11.97
CA GLN A 422 54.99 -59.82 -12.44
C GLN A 422 55.14 -60.79 -13.60
N THR A 423 55.71 -60.34 -14.71
CA THR A 423 56.36 -61.26 -15.65
C THR A 423 57.67 -60.66 -16.12
N ASP A 424 58.72 -61.46 -15.97
CA ASP A 424 60.11 -61.20 -16.31
C ASP A 424 60.32 -60.73 -17.75
N MET A 425 61.22 -59.76 -17.93
CA MET A 425 62.16 -59.78 -19.05
C MET A 425 63.43 -58.98 -18.73
N THR A 426 64.48 -59.72 -18.39
CA THR A 426 65.89 -59.27 -18.35
C THR A 426 66.48 -59.11 -19.75
N LEU A 427 67.52 -58.25 -19.82
CA LEU A 427 68.56 -58.05 -20.87
C LEU A 427 68.16 -57.03 -21.97
N PHE A 428 68.79 -55.86 -22.07
CA PHE A 428 70.21 -55.67 -22.36
C PHE A 428 70.69 -54.25 -21.98
N VAL A 429 71.91 -54.21 -21.47
CA VAL A 429 72.70 -53.01 -21.11
C VAL A 429 73.36 -52.43 -22.36
N GLY A 430 73.41 -51.11 -22.47
CA GLY A 430 74.23 -50.37 -23.45
C GLY A 430 74.37 -48.90 -23.02
N ASP A 431 75.62 -48.47 -22.88
CA ASP A 431 76.12 -47.29 -22.15
C ASP A 431 75.87 -45.89 -22.81
N ILE A 432 75.61 -44.87 -21.95
CA ILE A 432 76.26 -43.52 -21.76
C ILE A 432 76.81 -42.76 -23.01
N PRO A 433 76.80 -41.40 -23.15
CA PRO A 433 76.70 -40.34 -22.12
C PRO A 433 75.78 -39.13 -22.39
N ALA A 434 75.66 -38.33 -21.33
CA ALA A 434 75.18 -36.97 -21.26
C ALA A 434 75.75 -36.00 -22.31
N GLN A 435 74.89 -35.11 -22.81
CA GLN A 435 75.27 -33.78 -23.27
C GLN A 435 74.35 -32.70 -22.71
N SER A 436 75.02 -31.60 -22.43
CA SER A 436 74.67 -30.35 -21.79
C SER A 436 73.60 -29.47 -22.45
N SER A 437 73.14 -28.52 -21.62
CA SER A 437 72.91 -27.09 -21.88
C SER A 437 71.58 -26.61 -22.51
N ASN A 438 70.87 -25.84 -21.68
CA ASN A 438 70.33 -24.49 -21.93
C ASN A 438 69.54 -24.23 -23.23
N LEU A 439 68.23 -24.07 -23.10
CA LEU A 439 67.55 -22.77 -23.20
C LEU A 439 66.09 -22.88 -22.72
#